data_AF-F6U182-F1
#
_entry.id   AF-F6U182-F1
#
_cell.length_a   1.000
_cell.length_b   1.000
_cell.length_c   1.000
_cell.angle_alpha   90.00
_cell.angle_beta   90.00
_cell.angle_gamma   90.00
#
_symmetry.space_group_name_H-M   'P 1'
#
loop_
_entity.id
_entity.type
_entity.pdbx_description
1 polymer ?
#
loop_
_entity_poly.entity_id
_entity_poly.type
_entity_poly.pdbx_seq_one_letter_code
_entity_poly.pdbx_strand_id
1 'polypeptide(L)'
;MVSSGSAMDPEQVVRRNPPGTKAEDFYKWSPQSFDEMDSTLAVQQYIQQTIRQDFTDTETILTAPPGQDEGVWKYEQLRQFCLELNGLAIKLQAECTPMTCSQMTATEQWIFLCAAHKTPKECPAIDYTRHTLDGAACLLNSNKYFPSRVSIKDSSVAKLGSVCRRVYRIFSHAYYHHRHIFD
;
A
#
# COMPACT_ATOMS: atom_id res chain seq x y z
N MET A 1 -24.33 40.95 36.95
CA MET A 1 -24.51 40.59 35.53
C MET A 1 -23.28 39.79 35.13
N VAL A 2 -23.38 38.46 35.16
CA VAL A 2 -22.28 37.57 34.82
C VAL A 2 -22.28 37.43 33.30
N SER A 3 -21.29 38.01 32.64
CA SER A 3 -21.10 37.89 31.19
C SER A 3 -20.60 36.47 30.91
N SER A 4 -21.48 35.63 30.37
CA SER A 4 -21.16 34.29 29.88
C SER A 4 -20.18 34.41 28.72
N GLY A 5 -18.93 34.00 28.95
CA GLY A 5 -17.95 33.82 27.89
C GLY A 5 -18.46 32.77 26.91
N SER A 6 -18.56 33.15 25.64
CA SER A 6 -18.84 32.23 24.55
C SER A 6 -17.68 31.23 24.49
N ALA A 7 -17.96 29.95 24.72
CA ALA A 7 -16.99 28.89 24.50
C ALA A 7 -16.58 28.94 23.03
N MET A 8 -15.29 29.15 22.76
CA MET A 8 -14.74 29.01 21.41
C MET A 8 -15.05 27.59 20.94
N ASP A 9 -15.80 27.45 19.84
CA ASP A 9 -15.92 26.18 19.13
C ASP A 9 -14.50 25.62 18.89
N PRO A 10 -14.24 24.34 19.16
CA PRO A 10 -12.94 23.75 18.90
C PRO A 10 -12.58 24.00 17.43
N GLU A 11 -11.43 24.63 17.21
CA GLU A 11 -10.96 25.03 15.89
C GLU A 11 -10.99 23.80 14.96
N GLN A 12 -11.92 23.81 14.00
CA GLN A 12 -12.14 22.67 13.13
C GLN A 12 -10.88 22.43 12.29
N VAL A 13 -10.14 21.36 12.61
CA VAL A 13 -8.88 21.03 11.91
C VAL A 13 -9.19 20.64 10.47
N VAL A 14 -8.86 21.53 9.52
CA VAL A 14 -9.08 21.28 8.10
C VAL A 14 -7.96 20.37 7.54
N ARG A 15 -8.27 19.09 7.33
CA ARG A 15 -7.34 18.07 6.83
C ARG A 15 -7.26 18.04 5.29
N ARG A 16 -6.88 19.15 4.68
CA ARG A 16 -6.66 19.26 3.23
C ARG A 16 -5.41 20.07 2.93
N ASN A 17 -4.71 19.74 1.85
CA ASN A 17 -3.58 20.54 1.36
C ASN A 17 -4.12 21.72 0.53
N PRO A 18 -3.92 22.99 0.93
CA PRO A 18 -4.30 24.14 0.10
C PRO A 18 -3.61 24.17 -1.28
N PRO A 19 -4.18 24.85 -2.28
CA PRO A 19 -3.48 25.11 -3.53
C PRO A 19 -2.12 25.76 -3.29
N GLY A 20 -1.07 25.25 -3.94
CA GLY A 20 0.30 25.76 -3.77
C GLY A 20 1.05 25.21 -2.55
N THR A 21 0.47 24.26 -1.80
CA THR A 21 1.19 23.57 -0.71
C THR A 21 2.44 22.89 -1.26
N LYS A 22 3.59 23.17 -0.67
CA LYS A 22 4.85 22.53 -1.04
C LYS A 22 4.82 21.05 -0.65
N ALA A 23 5.62 20.24 -1.34
CA ALA A 23 5.78 18.83 -1.01
C ALA A 23 6.21 18.62 0.45
N GLU A 24 7.06 19.50 1.00
CA GLU A 24 7.51 19.45 2.40
C GLU A 24 6.38 19.71 3.41
N ASP A 25 5.32 20.41 3.01
CA ASP A 25 4.19 20.78 3.88
C ASP A 25 2.95 19.91 3.64
N PHE A 26 3.05 18.97 2.71
CA PHE A 26 1.96 18.08 2.36
C PHE A 26 1.63 17.16 3.54
N TYR A 27 0.34 17.04 3.88
CA TYR A 27 -0.13 16.21 5.00
C TYR A 27 0.31 16.67 6.41
N LYS A 28 0.84 17.89 6.58
CA LYS A 28 1.26 18.45 7.89
C LYS A 28 0.09 18.94 8.76
N TRP A 29 -0.90 18.10 9.01
CA TRP A 29 -1.96 18.36 9.99
C TRP A 29 -1.76 17.50 11.24
N SER A 30 -2.28 17.97 12.39
CA SER A 30 -2.20 17.23 13.65
C SER A 30 -2.79 15.82 13.53
N PRO A 31 -2.18 14.78 14.10
CA PRO A 31 -2.74 13.43 14.06
C PRO A 31 -4.17 13.35 14.58
N GLN A 32 -4.95 12.41 14.07
CA GLN A 32 -6.29 12.07 14.57
C GLN A 32 -6.25 10.70 15.25
N SER A 33 -7.00 10.52 16.33
CA SER A 33 -7.21 9.17 16.87
C SER A 33 -8.06 8.34 15.91
N PHE A 34 -7.93 7.01 15.96
CA PHE A 34 -8.69 6.13 15.08
C PHE A 34 -10.21 6.27 15.29
N ASP A 35 -10.66 6.43 16.54
CA ASP A 35 -12.08 6.53 16.91
C ASP A 35 -12.76 7.80 16.38
N GLU A 36 -11.99 8.85 16.13
CA GLU A 36 -12.50 10.11 15.57
C GLU A 36 -12.54 10.11 14.04
N MET A 37 -11.98 9.08 13.37
CA MET A 37 -11.97 8.97 11.91
C MET A 37 -13.31 8.47 11.38
N ASP A 38 -14.24 9.41 11.14
CA ASP A 38 -15.54 9.09 10.54
C ASP A 38 -15.47 9.04 9.01
N SER A 39 -14.93 7.95 8.48
CA SER A 39 -14.83 7.72 7.03
C SER A 39 -14.80 6.24 6.68
N THR A 40 -15.33 5.89 5.50
CA THR A 40 -15.13 4.55 4.90
C THR A 40 -13.68 4.24 4.58
N LEU A 41 -12.79 5.23 4.66
CA LEU A 41 -11.35 5.12 4.48
C LEU A 41 -10.56 5.22 5.79
N ALA A 42 -11.21 5.21 6.96
CA ALA A 42 -10.56 5.39 8.26
C ALA A 42 -9.33 4.48 8.45
N VAL A 43 -9.44 3.20 8.11
CA VAL A 43 -8.33 2.24 8.21
C VAL A 43 -7.15 2.63 7.31
N GLN A 44 -7.42 3.00 6.05
CA GLN A 44 -6.39 3.49 5.13
C GLN A 44 -5.74 4.78 5.65
N GLN A 45 -6.55 5.72 6.14
CA GLN A 45 -6.08 7.00 6.68
C GLN A 45 -5.17 6.78 7.89
N TYR A 46 -5.54 5.86 8.78
CA TYR A 46 -4.75 5.49 9.95
C TYR A 46 -3.41 4.87 9.57
N ILE A 47 -3.39 3.91 8.63
CA ILE A 47 -2.15 3.32 8.12
C ILE A 47 -1.25 4.40 7.50
N GLN A 48 -1.81 5.29 6.68
CA GLN A 48 -1.02 6.36 6.08
C GLN A 48 -0.54 7.39 7.10
N GLN A 49 -1.32 7.66 8.15
CA GLN A 49 -0.91 8.57 9.23
C GLN A 49 0.27 7.97 10.00
N THR A 50 0.20 6.70 10.39
CA THR A 50 1.28 6.02 11.13
C THR A 50 2.56 5.94 10.29
N ILE A 51 2.47 5.57 9.02
CA ILE A 51 3.64 5.58 8.10
C ILE A 51 4.27 6.99 8.00
N ARG A 52 3.46 8.05 7.93
CA ARG A 52 3.98 9.43 7.84
C ARG A 52 4.60 9.91 9.15
N GLN A 53 4.14 9.42 10.29
CA GLN A 53 4.70 9.75 11.59
C GLN A 53 6.09 9.15 11.76
N ASP A 54 6.21 7.84 11.50
CA ASP A 54 7.47 7.12 11.51
C ASP A 54 7.38 5.89 10.60
N PHE A 55 8.03 5.95 9.45
CA PHE A 55 8.04 4.83 8.49
C PHE A 55 8.95 3.67 8.93
N THR A 56 9.79 3.88 9.95
CA THR A 56 10.71 2.86 10.48
C THR A 56 10.06 2.03 11.59
N ASP A 57 9.00 2.55 12.24
CA ASP A 57 8.23 1.85 13.25
C ASP A 57 7.24 0.85 12.64
N THR A 58 7.79 -0.25 12.13
CA THR A 58 7.00 -1.32 11.52
C THR A 58 6.05 -2.02 12.51
N GLU A 59 6.35 -1.99 13.81
CA GLU A 59 5.51 -2.61 14.83
C GLU A 59 4.19 -1.84 14.96
N THR A 60 4.28 -0.51 15.11
CA THR A 60 3.09 0.35 15.14
C THR A 60 2.32 0.30 13.82
N ILE A 61 3.01 0.36 12.68
CA ILE A 61 2.36 0.35 11.36
C ILE A 61 1.54 -0.92 11.14
N LEU A 62 2.03 -2.09 11.58
CA LEU A 62 1.38 -3.38 11.33
C LEU A 62 0.36 -3.78 12.40
N THR A 63 0.36 -3.11 13.55
CA THR A 63 -0.55 -3.39 14.67
C THR A 63 -1.92 -2.75 14.43
N ALA A 64 -2.96 -3.58 14.37
CA ALA A 64 -4.33 -3.10 14.19
C ALA A 64 -4.85 -2.37 15.44
N PRO A 65 -5.65 -1.30 15.28
CA PRO A 65 -6.38 -0.70 16.40
C PRO A 65 -7.28 -1.71 17.12
N PRO A 66 -7.53 -1.54 18.44
CA PRO A 66 -8.42 -2.42 19.19
C PRO A 66 -9.81 -2.52 18.57
N GLY A 67 -10.34 -3.73 18.42
CA GLY A 67 -11.67 -3.97 17.86
C GLY A 67 -11.78 -3.90 16.34
N GLN A 68 -10.68 -3.58 15.63
CA GLN A 68 -10.67 -3.55 14.17
C GLN A 68 -10.75 -4.97 13.57
N ASP A 69 -11.61 -5.14 12.55
CA ASP A 69 -11.71 -6.40 11.81
C ASP A 69 -10.39 -6.75 11.11
N GLU A 70 -9.90 -7.97 11.33
CA GLU A 70 -8.62 -8.46 10.83
C GLU A 70 -8.62 -8.60 9.30
N GLY A 71 -9.77 -8.96 8.70
CA GLY A 71 -9.93 -9.07 7.25
C GLY A 71 -9.79 -7.71 6.56
N VAL A 72 -10.45 -6.69 7.09
CA VAL A 72 -10.33 -5.29 6.67
C VAL A 72 -8.90 -4.79 6.86
N TRP A 73 -8.28 -5.06 8.02
CA TRP A 73 -6.91 -4.63 8.31
C TRP A 73 -5.91 -5.18 7.29
N LYS A 74 -5.93 -6.49 7.07
CA LYS A 74 -5.06 -7.16 6.08
C LYS A 74 -5.30 -6.65 4.66
N TYR A 75 -6.57 -6.40 4.30
CA TYR A 75 -6.94 -5.89 3.00
C TYR A 75 -6.39 -4.48 2.77
N GLU A 76 -6.59 -3.55 3.70
CA GLU A 76 -6.11 -2.17 3.54
C GLU A 76 -4.58 -2.05 3.65
N GLN A 77 -3.94 -2.86 4.49
CA GLN A 77 -2.47 -2.98 4.50
C GLN A 77 -1.94 -3.40 3.14
N LEU A 78 -2.49 -4.45 2.55
CA LEU A 78 -2.06 -4.92 1.23
C LEU A 78 -2.30 -3.87 0.14
N ARG A 79 -3.41 -3.12 0.21
CA ARG A 79 -3.66 -1.99 -0.70
C ARG A 79 -2.61 -0.90 -0.54
N GLN A 80 -2.24 -0.55 0.69
CA GLN A 80 -1.20 0.43 0.97
C GLN A 80 0.16 -0.05 0.45
N PHE A 81 0.53 -1.31 0.68
CA PHE A 81 1.74 -1.91 0.11
C PHE A 81 1.78 -1.78 -1.41
N CYS A 82 0.72 -2.18 -2.10
CA CYS A 82 0.65 -2.06 -3.56
C CYS A 82 0.73 -0.61 -4.05
N LEU A 83 0.20 0.35 -3.29
CA LEU A 83 0.30 1.78 -3.60
C LEU A 83 1.76 2.24 -3.56
N GLU A 84 2.47 1.98 -2.46
CA GLU A 84 3.87 2.37 -2.25
C GLU A 84 4.82 1.68 -3.25
N LEU A 85 4.55 0.41 -3.58
CA LEU A 85 5.32 -0.37 -4.54
C LEU A 85 5.35 0.22 -5.94
N ASN A 86 4.37 1.03 -6.34
CA ASN A 86 4.43 1.73 -7.62
C ASN A 86 5.61 2.69 -7.67
N GLY A 87 5.93 3.36 -6.56
CA GLY A 87 7.11 4.22 -6.44
C GLY A 87 8.40 3.44 -6.63
N LEU A 88 8.49 2.23 -6.05
CA LEU A 88 9.62 1.33 -6.25
C LEU A 88 9.73 0.88 -7.72
N ALA A 89 8.63 0.49 -8.35
CA ALA A 89 8.62 0.06 -9.75
C ALA A 89 9.11 1.17 -10.70
N ILE A 90 8.73 2.43 -10.44
CA ILE A 90 9.20 3.60 -11.19
C ILE A 90 10.70 3.81 -11.02
N LYS A 91 11.25 3.64 -9.81
CA LYS A 91 12.70 3.74 -9.58
C LYS A 91 13.45 2.58 -10.27
N LEU A 92 12.94 1.36 -10.16
CA LEU A 92 13.53 0.17 -10.77
C LEU A 92 13.58 0.24 -12.28
N GLN A 93 12.58 0.86 -12.96
CA GLN A 93 12.51 0.83 -14.42
C GLN A 93 13.70 1.49 -15.13
N ALA A 94 14.46 2.34 -14.42
CA ALA A 94 15.67 2.96 -14.97
C ALA A 94 16.82 1.95 -15.11
N GLU A 95 16.90 0.96 -14.22
CA GLU A 95 18.00 -0.01 -14.12
C GLU A 95 17.59 -1.44 -14.55
N CYS A 96 16.35 -1.82 -14.23
CA CYS A 96 15.74 -3.09 -14.57
C CYS A 96 15.08 -2.99 -15.96
N THR A 97 15.78 -3.48 -16.97
CA THR A 97 15.34 -3.49 -18.37
C THR A 97 15.19 -4.92 -18.88
N PRO A 98 14.51 -5.16 -20.01
CA PRO A 98 14.48 -6.49 -20.62
C PRO A 98 15.84 -7.05 -21.02
N MET A 99 16.87 -6.19 -21.15
CA MET A 99 18.23 -6.61 -21.45
C MET A 99 18.98 -7.03 -20.19
N THR A 100 18.83 -6.28 -19.10
CA THR A 100 19.51 -6.60 -17.82
C THR A 100 18.81 -7.73 -17.07
N CYS A 101 17.48 -7.78 -17.12
CA CYS A 101 16.65 -8.77 -16.44
C CYS A 101 15.58 -9.32 -17.40
N SER A 102 16.01 -10.20 -18.30
CA SER A 102 15.17 -10.83 -19.33
C SER A 102 14.11 -11.78 -18.75
N GLN A 103 14.29 -12.23 -17.50
CA GLN A 103 13.40 -13.13 -16.78
C GLN A 103 13.19 -12.65 -15.34
N MET A 104 12.01 -12.93 -14.78
CA MET A 104 11.71 -12.67 -13.37
C MET A 104 12.28 -13.77 -12.47
N THR A 105 13.46 -13.53 -11.89
CA THR A 105 14.14 -14.44 -10.95
C THR A 105 14.49 -13.71 -9.65
N ALA A 106 14.79 -14.46 -8.60
CA ALA A 106 15.42 -13.92 -7.38
C ALA A 106 16.78 -14.57 -7.11
N THR A 107 16.94 -15.83 -7.49
CA THR A 107 18.19 -16.56 -7.53
C THR A 107 18.25 -17.35 -8.83
N GLU A 108 19.39 -17.96 -9.15
CA GLU A 108 19.57 -18.76 -10.37
C GLU A 108 18.76 -20.07 -10.37
N GLN A 109 18.13 -20.44 -9.25
CA GLN A 109 17.49 -21.75 -9.09
C GLN A 109 16.08 -21.81 -9.68
N TRP A 110 15.34 -20.70 -9.67
CA TRP A 110 13.91 -20.71 -10.00
C TRP A 110 13.48 -19.46 -10.75
N ILE A 111 12.67 -19.67 -11.80
CA ILE A 111 12.03 -18.61 -12.57
C ILE A 111 10.58 -18.44 -12.13
N PHE A 112 10.17 -17.20 -11.89
CA PHE A 112 8.79 -16.87 -11.58
C PHE A 112 7.98 -16.66 -12.85
N LEU A 113 7.07 -17.59 -13.15
CA LEU A 113 6.15 -17.46 -14.27
C LEU A 113 5.06 -16.43 -13.99
N CYS A 114 4.74 -15.62 -14.99
CA CYS A 114 3.77 -14.54 -14.93
C CYS A 114 2.35 -15.05 -15.13
N ALA A 115 1.48 -14.80 -14.15
CA ALA A 115 0.08 -15.25 -14.15
C ALA A 115 -0.88 -14.31 -14.88
N ALA A 116 -0.40 -13.20 -15.46
CA ALA A 116 -1.23 -12.28 -16.25
C ALA A 116 -1.63 -12.84 -17.63
N HIS A 117 -1.04 -13.99 -18.01
CA HIS A 117 -1.28 -14.65 -19.29
C HIS A 117 -2.17 -15.89 -19.11
N LYS A 118 -2.92 -16.26 -20.16
CA LYS A 118 -3.80 -17.44 -20.16
C LYS A 118 -3.05 -18.70 -19.71
N THR A 119 -1.85 -18.88 -20.25
CA THR A 119 -0.89 -19.89 -19.80
C THR A 119 0.26 -19.13 -19.15
N PRO A 120 0.61 -19.43 -17.89
CA PRO A 120 1.74 -18.80 -17.22
C PRO A 120 3.00 -18.91 -18.08
N LYS A 121 3.68 -17.79 -18.30
CA LYS A 121 4.89 -17.72 -19.13
C LYS A 121 5.93 -16.81 -18.51
N GLU A 122 7.14 -16.91 -19.01
CA GLU A 122 8.23 -16.02 -18.64
C GLU A 122 7.98 -14.60 -19.14
N CYS A 123 8.42 -13.63 -18.36
CA CYS A 123 8.41 -12.21 -18.69
C CYS A 123 9.70 -11.59 -18.19
N PRO A 124 10.20 -10.54 -18.86
CA PRO A 124 11.19 -9.64 -18.27
C PRO A 124 10.75 -9.19 -16.88
N ALA A 125 11.70 -9.03 -15.96
CA ALA A 125 11.39 -8.76 -14.56
C ALA A 125 10.59 -7.46 -14.37
N ILE A 126 10.88 -6.43 -15.17
CA ILE A 126 10.13 -5.17 -15.13
C ILE A 126 8.69 -5.33 -15.63
N ASP A 127 8.47 -6.14 -16.66
CA ASP A 127 7.13 -6.41 -17.18
C ASP A 127 6.34 -7.31 -16.22
N TYR A 128 7.00 -8.30 -15.61
CA TYR A 128 6.42 -9.08 -14.53
C TYR A 128 5.96 -8.20 -13.37
N THR A 129 6.79 -7.23 -12.96
CA THR A 129 6.49 -6.27 -11.90
C THR A 129 5.25 -5.46 -12.22
N ARG A 130 5.18 -4.88 -13.43
CA ARG A 130 4.00 -4.14 -13.92
C ARG A 130 2.75 -5.01 -13.94
N HIS A 131 2.81 -6.18 -14.58
CA HIS A 131 1.69 -7.13 -14.63
C HIS A 131 1.20 -7.55 -13.24
N THR A 132 2.12 -7.71 -12.28
CA THR A 132 1.78 -8.08 -10.90
C THR A 132 1.05 -6.94 -10.18
N LEU A 133 1.55 -5.71 -10.29
CA LEU A 133 0.94 -4.53 -9.67
C LEU A 133 -0.42 -4.21 -10.29
N ASP A 134 -0.54 -4.28 -11.63
CA ASP A 134 -1.81 -4.10 -12.34
C ASP A 134 -2.83 -5.16 -11.94
N GLY A 135 -2.39 -6.43 -11.87
CA GLY A 135 -3.22 -7.55 -11.44
C GLY A 135 -3.67 -7.41 -9.98
N ALA A 136 -2.79 -6.92 -9.09
CA ALA A 136 -3.13 -6.64 -7.71
C ALA A 136 -4.15 -5.50 -7.61
N ALA A 137 -3.93 -4.39 -8.31
CA ALA A 137 -4.84 -3.26 -8.36
C ALA A 137 -6.22 -3.66 -8.90
N CYS A 138 -6.27 -4.43 -9.99
CA CYS A 138 -7.52 -4.94 -10.55
C CYS A 138 -8.28 -5.83 -9.56
N LEU A 139 -7.58 -6.77 -8.90
CA LEU A 139 -8.20 -7.66 -7.93
C LEU A 139 -8.70 -6.92 -6.69
N LEU A 140 -7.87 -6.09 -6.08
CA LEU A 140 -8.17 -5.42 -4.81
C LEU A 140 -9.26 -4.35 -4.95
N ASN A 141 -9.43 -3.77 -6.15
CA ASN A 141 -10.52 -2.83 -6.44
C ASN A 141 -11.72 -3.48 -7.13
N SER A 142 -11.76 -4.82 -7.24
CA SER A 142 -12.86 -5.53 -7.90
C SER A 142 -14.08 -5.66 -7.00
N ASN A 143 -15.20 -5.03 -7.36
CA ASN A 143 -16.48 -5.19 -6.66
C ASN A 143 -16.99 -6.64 -6.62
N LYS A 144 -16.51 -7.52 -7.51
CA LYS A 144 -16.83 -8.95 -7.49
C LYS A 144 -16.21 -9.67 -6.30
N TYR A 145 -14.98 -9.32 -5.95
CA TYR A 145 -14.21 -9.99 -4.89
C TYR A 145 -14.18 -9.18 -3.60
N PHE A 146 -14.18 -7.86 -3.68
CA PHE A 146 -14.17 -6.93 -2.55
C PHE A 146 -15.28 -5.89 -2.74
N PRO A 147 -16.56 -6.27 -2.52
CA PRO A 147 -17.71 -5.38 -2.72
C PRO A 147 -17.82 -4.26 -1.67
N SER A 148 -17.11 -4.39 -0.55
CA SER A 148 -17.06 -3.42 0.54
C SER A 148 -15.63 -3.28 1.03
N ARG A 149 -15.28 -2.08 1.52
CA ARG A 149 -14.00 -1.80 2.18
C ARG A 149 -14.06 -1.89 3.70
N VAL A 150 -15.26 -1.81 4.26
CA VAL A 150 -15.49 -1.85 5.71
C VAL A 150 -15.94 -3.24 6.19
N SER A 151 -16.16 -4.18 5.27
CA SER A 151 -16.50 -5.57 5.58
C SER A 151 -15.93 -6.48 4.51
N ILE A 152 -15.00 -7.36 4.91
CA ILE A 152 -14.31 -8.29 4.01
C ILE A 152 -14.78 -9.71 4.32
N LYS A 153 -15.22 -10.44 3.28
CA LYS A 153 -15.62 -11.84 3.42
C LYS A 153 -14.38 -12.73 3.56
N ASP A 154 -14.47 -13.80 4.34
CA ASP A 154 -13.36 -14.78 4.51
C ASP A 154 -12.85 -15.35 3.18
N SER A 155 -13.78 -15.63 2.25
CA SER A 155 -13.43 -16.10 0.90
C SER A 155 -12.60 -15.08 0.09
N SER A 156 -12.73 -13.80 0.41
CA SER A 156 -11.94 -12.71 -0.17
C SER A 156 -10.59 -12.58 0.54
N VAL A 157 -10.53 -12.77 1.87
CA VAL A 157 -9.28 -12.81 2.64
C VAL A 157 -8.33 -13.90 2.10
N ALA A 158 -8.87 -15.06 1.73
CA ALA A 158 -8.09 -16.16 1.13
C ALA A 158 -7.35 -15.75 -0.17
N LYS A 159 -7.81 -14.71 -0.87
CA LYS A 159 -7.16 -14.20 -2.10
C LYS A 159 -5.95 -13.30 -1.80
N LEU A 160 -5.90 -12.66 -0.63
CA LEU A 160 -4.83 -11.74 -0.25
C LEU A 160 -3.47 -12.42 -0.26
N GLY A 161 -3.37 -13.64 0.28
CA GLY A 161 -2.11 -14.40 0.35
C GLY A 161 -1.49 -14.66 -1.03
N SER A 162 -2.29 -14.82 -2.08
CA SER A 162 -1.79 -14.98 -3.46
C SER A 162 -1.17 -13.69 -4.00
N VAL A 163 -1.72 -12.53 -3.62
CA VAL A 163 -1.14 -11.23 -3.98
C VAL A 163 0.16 -11.01 -3.20
N CYS A 164 0.16 -11.23 -1.88
CA CYS A 164 1.36 -11.08 -1.04
C CYS A 164 2.54 -11.90 -1.57
N ARG A 165 2.32 -13.17 -1.93
CA ARG A 165 3.38 -14.02 -2.49
C ARG A 165 3.93 -13.51 -3.82
N ARG A 166 3.10 -12.88 -4.66
CA ARG A 166 3.53 -12.33 -5.95
C ARG A 166 4.29 -11.01 -5.77
N VAL A 167 3.79 -10.16 -4.88
CA VAL A 167 4.45 -8.92 -4.49
C VAL A 167 5.82 -9.19 -3.86
N TYR A 168 5.93 -10.20 -2.99
CA TYR A 168 7.20 -10.62 -2.39
C TYR A 168 8.28 -10.92 -3.45
N ARG A 169 7.90 -11.48 -4.61
CA ARG A 169 8.85 -11.78 -5.69
C ARG A 169 9.50 -10.51 -6.24
N ILE A 170 8.78 -9.39 -6.25
CA ILE A 170 9.29 -8.07 -6.67
C ILE A 170 10.39 -7.63 -5.70
N PHE A 171 10.13 -7.70 -4.40
CA PHE A 171 11.15 -7.37 -3.39
C PHE A 171 12.36 -8.29 -3.46
N SER A 172 12.16 -9.60 -3.60
CA SER A 172 13.27 -10.54 -3.71
C SER A 172 14.12 -10.28 -4.96
N HIS A 173 13.47 -9.99 -6.09
CA HIS A 173 14.19 -9.66 -7.32
C HIS A 173 15.02 -8.37 -7.14
N ALA A 174 14.40 -7.31 -6.62
CA ALA A 174 15.06 -6.05 -6.35
C ALA A 174 16.26 -6.22 -5.40
N TYR A 175 16.10 -7.00 -4.33
CA TYR A 175 17.15 -7.25 -3.35
C TYR A 175 18.35 -8.01 -3.91
N TYR A 176 18.13 -9.07 -4.70
CA TYR A 176 19.23 -9.91 -5.19
C TYR A 176 19.88 -9.40 -6.47
N HIS A 177 19.14 -8.72 -7.36
CA HIS A 177 19.68 -8.26 -8.65
C HIS A 177 20.00 -6.75 -8.67
N HIS A 178 19.36 -5.97 -7.82
CA HIS A 178 19.45 -4.51 -7.84
C HIS A 178 19.83 -3.92 -6.47
N ARG A 179 20.56 -4.70 -5.65
CA ARG A 179 20.95 -4.28 -4.29
C ARG A 179 21.61 -2.90 -4.23
N HIS A 180 22.48 -2.61 -5.19
CA HIS A 180 23.22 -1.35 -5.31
C HIS A 180 22.33 -0.09 -5.44
N ILE A 181 21.03 -0.24 -5.76
CA ILE A 181 20.08 0.88 -5.78
C ILE A 181 19.68 1.31 -4.35
N PHE A 182 19.84 0.41 -3.38
CA PHE A 182 19.36 0.57 -2.01
C PHE A 182 20.48 0.68 -0.97
N ASP A 183 21.74 0.44 -1.36
CA ASP A 183 22.94 0.68 -0.55
C ASP A 183 23.41 2.14 -0.74
#